data_AF-A0AAI9DBL4-F1
#
_entry.id   AF-A0AAI9DBL4-F1
#
_cell.length_a   1.000
_cell.length_b   1.000
_cell.length_c   1.000
_cell.angle_alpha   90.00
_cell.angle_beta   90.00
_cell.angle_gamma   90.00
#
_symmetry.space_group_name_H-M   'P 1'
#
loop_
_entity.id
_entity.type
_entity.pdbx_description
1 polymer ?
#
loop_
_entity_poly.entity_id
_entity_poly.type
_entity_poly.pdbx_seq_one_letter_code
_entity_poly.pdbx_strand_id
1 'polypeptide(L)' 'MQGTNPTDFEKWCAKEMGHTIEYMIMQRKKNMFGGIEYKHEEIDKRYRAWSAATSYIRKNLIFRKPMPEGE' A
#
# COMPACT_ATOMS: atom_id res chain seq x y z
N MET A 1 -17.07 1.52 -16.29
CA MET A 1 -15.75 2.04 -15.86
C MET A 1 -15.07 0.96 -15.05
N GLN A 2 -13.80 0.65 -15.35
CA GLN A 2 -13.12 -0.56 -14.88
C GLN A 2 -13.07 -0.61 -13.35
N GLY A 3 -13.60 -1.70 -12.78
CA GLY A 3 -13.46 -2.05 -11.37
C GLY A 3 -12.00 -2.29 -11.03
N THR A 4 -11.28 -1.25 -10.67
CA THR A 4 -10.00 -1.37 -9.99
C THR A 4 -10.32 -1.64 -8.54
N ASN A 5 -10.18 -2.89 -8.12
CA ASN A 5 -10.43 -3.30 -6.76
C ASN A 5 -9.53 -2.44 -5.84
N PRO A 6 -10.11 -1.56 -5.00
CA PRO A 6 -9.31 -0.65 -4.21
C PRO A 6 -8.46 -1.45 -3.25
N THR A 7 -7.17 -1.16 -3.26
CA THR A 7 -6.18 -1.79 -2.40
C THR A 7 -6.51 -1.47 -0.96
N ASP A 8 -6.17 -2.35 -0.02
CA ASP A 8 -6.34 -2.08 1.42
C ASP A 8 -5.76 -0.72 1.83
N PHE A 9 -4.64 -0.32 1.22
CA PHE A 9 -4.07 1.00 1.37
C PHE A 9 -5.04 2.13 0.97
N GLU A 10 -5.69 2.04 -0.19
CA GLU A 10 -6.58 3.08 -0.70
C GLU A 10 -7.84 3.20 0.15
N LYS A 11 -8.38 2.07 0.65
CA LYS A 11 -9.52 2.07 1.59
C LYS A 11 -9.16 2.70 2.93
N TRP A 12 -7.99 2.36 3.47
CA TRP A 12 -7.50 2.91 4.73
C TRP A 12 -7.20 4.40 4.60
N CYS A 13 -6.48 4.81 3.56
CA CYS A 13 -6.08 6.19 3.34
C CYS A 13 -7.28 7.10 3.00
N ALA A 14 -8.27 6.59 2.25
CA ALA A 14 -9.55 7.26 2.04
C ALA A 14 -10.27 7.56 3.37
N LYS A 15 -10.34 6.56 4.27
CA LYS A 15 -10.96 6.72 5.59
C LYS A 15 -10.18 7.68 6.50
N GLU A 16 -8.85 7.60 6.47
CA GLU A 16 -7.99 8.44 7.33
C GLU A 16 -8.00 9.91 6.90
N MET A 17 -8.04 10.19 5.60
CA MET A 17 -8.08 11.56 5.06
C MET A 17 -9.49 12.10 4.79
N GLY A 18 -10.53 11.28 4.97
CA GLY A 18 -11.91 11.68 4.67
C GLY A 18 -12.19 11.88 3.18
N HIS A 19 -11.41 11.24 2.31
CA HIS A 19 -11.58 11.29 0.85
C HIS A 19 -12.32 10.06 0.33
N THR A 20 -12.85 10.16 -0.89
CA THR A 20 -13.43 8.99 -1.56
C THR A 20 -12.35 8.07 -2.09
N ILE A 21 -12.66 6.77 -2.16
CA ILE A 21 -11.77 5.76 -2.72
C ILE A 21 -11.46 6.05 -4.20
N GLU A 22 -12.45 6.56 -4.96
CA GLU A 22 -12.23 6.98 -6.34
C GLU A 22 -11.20 8.10 -6.46
N TYR A 23 -11.18 9.04 -5.52
CA TYR A 23 -10.16 10.08 -5.47
C TYR A 23 -8.76 9.46 -5.28
N MET A 24 -8.62 8.49 -4.37
CA MET A 24 -7.35 7.75 -4.18
C MET A 24 -6.87 7.08 -5.47
N ILE A 25 -7.78 6.39 -6.18
CA ILE A 25 -7.48 5.70 -7.44
C ILE A 25 -7.14 6.70 -8.55
N MET A 26 -7.76 7.88 -8.57
CA MET A 26 -7.41 8.95 -9.53
C MET A 26 -6.03 9.56 -9.25
N GLN A 27 -5.60 9.59 -7.98
CA GLN A 27 -4.27 10.06 -7.60
C GLN A 27 -3.16 9.04 -7.90
N ARG A 28 -3.52 7.75 -8.06
CA ARG A 28 -2.59 6.69 -8.44
C ARG A 28 -2.02 6.94 -9.83
N LYS A 29 -0.70 7.05 -9.89
CA LYS A 29 0.10 7.09 -11.11
C LYS A 29 0.98 5.84 -11.16
N LYS A 30 1.02 5.20 -12.33
CA LYS A 30 1.96 4.11 -12.57
C LYS A 30 3.23 4.70 -13.16
N ASN A 31 4.36 4.47 -12.50
CA ASN A 31 5.66 4.89 -13.00
C ASN A 31 6.18 3.94 -14.08
N MET A 32 7.13 4.42 -14.88
CA MET A 32 7.72 3.66 -15.99
C MET A 32 8.39 2.36 -15.54
N PHE A 33 8.85 2.31 -14.28
CA PHE A 33 9.39 1.11 -13.63
C PHE A 33 8.33 0.12 -13.10
N GLY A 34 7.04 0.35 -13.40
CA GLY A 34 5.94 -0.47 -12.91
C GLY A 34 5.55 -0.23 -11.45
N GLY A 35 6.21 0.72 -10.77
CA GLY A 35 5.86 1.17 -9.43
C GLY A 35 4.56 1.98 -9.39
N ILE A 36 3.86 1.89 -8.26
CA ILE A 36 2.71 2.74 -7.95
C ILE A 36 3.24 3.97 -7.21
N GLU A 37 2.94 5.16 -7.71
CA GLU A 37 3.21 6.44 -7.06
C GLU A 37 1.90 7.22 -6.95
N TYR A 38 1.78 8.10 -5.96
CA TYR A 38 0.62 8.96 -5.84
C TYR A 38 0.99 10.41 -6.15
N LYS A 39 0.14 11.11 -6.91
CA LYS A 39 0.36 12.53 -7.25
C LYS A 39 0.32 13.44 -6.02
N HIS A 40 -0.48 13.07 -5.02
CA HIS A 40 -0.59 13.82 -3.77
C HIS A 40 0.55 13.43 -2.83
N GLU A 41 1.40 14.38 -2.46
CA GLU A 41 2.62 14.13 -1.67
C GLU A 41 2.32 13.42 -0.34
N GLU A 42 1.24 13.80 0.33
CA GLU A 42 0.86 13.17 1.61
C GLU A 42 0.42 11.71 1.44
N ILE A 43 -0.25 11.37 0.33
CA ILE A 43 -0.63 9.99 0.00
C ILE A 43 0.63 9.20 -0.35
N ASP A 44 1.55 9.78 -1.12
CA ASP A 44 2.79 9.13 -1.52
C ASP A 44 3.68 8.79 -0.31
N LYS A 45 3.83 9.73 0.64
CA LYS A 45 4.54 9.50 1.91
C LYS A 45 3.94 8.33 2.70
N ARG A 46 2.60 8.31 2.89
CA ARG A 46 1.89 7.21 3.54
C ARG A 46 2.05 5.89 2.78
N TYR A 47 1.96 5.92 1.45
CA TYR A 47 2.09 4.73 0.60
C TYR A 47 3.49 4.15 0.66
N ARG A 48 4.54 4.98 0.63
CA ARG A 48 5.93 4.54 0.79
C ARG A 48 6.16 3.88 2.15
N ALA A 49 5.65 4.48 3.22
CA ALA A 49 5.72 3.89 4.56
C ALA A 49 4.99 2.54 4.62
N TRP A 50 3.76 2.47 4.07
CA TRP A 50 2.97 1.24 3.99
C TRP A 50 3.64 0.17 3.11
N SER A 51 4.20 0.55 1.96
CA SER A 51 4.88 -0.35 1.03
C SER A 51 6.20 -0.87 1.59
N ALA A 52 6.94 -0.05 2.35
CA ALA A 52 8.14 -0.47 3.07
C ALA A 52 7.80 -1.46 4.19
N ALA A 53 6.77 -1.15 5.00
CA ALA A 53 6.27 -2.05 6.03
C ALA A 53 5.76 -3.37 5.43
N THR A 54 5.01 -3.30 4.33
CA THR A 54 4.47 -4.48 3.64
C THR A 54 5.57 -5.31 2.99
N SER A 55 6.60 -4.67 2.41
CA SER A 55 7.78 -5.37 1.87
C SER A 55 8.59 -6.05 2.96
N TYR A 56 8.73 -5.40 4.12
CA TYR A 56 9.36 -6.00 5.30
C TYR A 56 8.55 -7.20 5.80
N ILE A 57 7.23 -7.07 5.93
CA ILE A 57 6.33 -8.15 6.33
C ILE A 57 6.35 -9.28 5.31
N ARG A 58 6.35 -9.02 4.00
CA ARG A 58 6.44 -10.07 2.95
C ARG A 58 7.76 -10.81 2.99
N LYS A 59 8.89 -10.10 3.16
CA LYS A 59 10.20 -10.72 3.34
C LYS A 59 10.25 -11.54 4.64
N ASN A 60 9.68 -11.03 5.72
CA ASN A 60 9.60 -11.75 7.00
C ASN A 60 8.55 -12.88 6.99
N LEU A 61 7.50 -12.85 6.17
CA LEU A 61 6.56 -13.96 6.04
C LEU A 61 7.17 -15.11 5.23
N ILE A 62 7.99 -14.79 4.22
CA ILE A 62 8.80 -15.81 3.52
C ILE A 62 9.89 -16.37 4.46
N PHE A 63 10.40 -15.57 5.42
CA PHE A 63 11.35 -16.02 6.45
C PHE A 63 10.72 -16.59 7.73
N ARG A 64 9.38 -16.48 7.93
CA ARG A 64 8.66 -17.12 9.03
C ARG A 64 8.21 -18.52 8.60
N LYS A 65 9.18 -19.42 8.42
CA LYS A 65 9.06 -20.71 9.10
C LYS A 65 8.97 -20.36 10.60
N PRO A 66 8.01 -20.87 11.39
CA PRO A 66 7.96 -20.52 12.80
C PRO A 66 9.33 -20.83 13.41
N MET A 67 9.95 -19.84 14.05
CA MET A 67 11.07 -20.13 14.95
C MET A 67 10.50 -21.11 16.00
N PRO A 68 11.10 -22.29 16.21
CA PRO A 68 10.68 -23.13 17.32
C PRO A 68 10.89 -22.31 18.59
N GLU A 69 9.79 -22.06 19.29
CA GLU A 69 9.83 -21.58 20.67
C GLU A 69 10.70 -22.55 21.46
N GLY A 70 11.67 -22.00 22.18
CA GLY A 70 12.74 -22.78 22.78
C GLY A 70 12.25 -23.83 23.77
N GLU A 71 12.96 -24.96 23.77
CA GLU A 71 13.19 -25.82 24.93
C GLU A 71 14.70 -25.96 25.12
#